data_AF-A0A925PC66-F1
#
_entry.id   AF-A0A925PC66-F1
#
_cell.length_a   1.000
_cell.length_b   1.000
_cell.length_c   1.000
_cell.angle_alpha   90.00
_cell.angle_beta   90.00
_cell.angle_gamma   90.00
#
_symmetry.space_group_name_H-M   'P 1'
#
loop_
_entity.id
_entity.type
_entity.pdbx_description
1 polymer ?
#
loop_
_entity_poly.entity_id
_entity_poly.type
_entity_poly.pdbx_seq_one_letter_code
_entity_poly.pdbx_strand_id
1 'polypeptide(L)'
;LGRLLVVVERYPDLKSNQNFLALQSQLEGTENRIAIARQDYITAVKDYNTELRTIPGRWWRALLYPDAEPMQNFTVAEGTQNVPEVKF
;
A
#
# COMPACT_ATOMS: atom_id res chain seq x y z
N LEU A 1 33.75 42.82 -27.58
CA LEU A 1 34.41 41.99 -26.55
C LEU A 1 33.34 41.53 -25.56
N GLY A 2 33.16 40.21 -25.43
CA GLY A 2 32.31 39.49 -24.45
C GLY A 2 30.80 39.74 -24.56
N ARG A 3 29.90 38.85 -25.01
CA ARG A 3 29.81 37.38 -24.83
C ARG A 3 30.09 36.95 -23.39
N LEU A 4 29.09 37.07 -22.51
CA LEU A 4 28.79 36.13 -21.41
C LEU A 4 27.71 36.69 -20.47
N LEU A 5 26.48 36.81 -20.96
CA LEU A 5 25.29 36.81 -20.11
C LEU A 5 24.11 36.20 -20.89
N VAL A 6 24.43 35.14 -21.63
CA VAL A 6 23.48 34.27 -22.33
C VAL A 6 23.21 33.09 -21.40
N VAL A 7 21.93 32.78 -21.23
CA VAL A 7 21.36 31.56 -20.62
C VAL A 7 21.26 31.52 -19.08
N VAL A 8 20.42 32.37 -18.50
CA VAL A 8 19.75 32.04 -17.20
C VAL A 8 18.25 31.78 -17.40
N GLU A 9 17.65 32.22 -18.50
CA GLU A 9 16.18 32.25 -18.63
C GLU A 9 15.54 30.99 -19.23
N ARG A 10 16.31 29.95 -19.54
CA ARG A 10 15.76 28.62 -19.85
C ARG A 10 16.52 27.62 -19.01
N TYR A 11 15.81 26.69 -18.39
CA TYR A 11 16.28 25.55 -17.58
C TYR A 11 16.06 25.62 -16.05
N PRO A 12 14.83 25.94 -15.59
CA PRO A 12 14.23 25.25 -14.45
C PRO A 12 13.14 24.25 -14.86
N ASP A 13 12.56 24.38 -16.06
CA ASP A 13 11.44 23.53 -16.49
C ASP A 13 11.81 22.05 -16.62
N LEU A 14 12.97 21.73 -17.21
CA LEU A 14 13.39 20.33 -17.36
C LEU A 14 13.73 19.65 -16.03
N LYS A 15 14.28 20.40 -15.06
CA LYS A 15 14.65 19.86 -13.74
C LYS A 15 13.41 19.62 -12.88
N SER A 16 12.40 20.49 -13.00
CA SER A 16 11.12 20.33 -12.30
C SER A 16 10.29 19.19 -12.90
N ASN A 17 10.30 19.04 -14.23
CA ASN A 17 9.56 17.96 -14.90
C ASN A 17 10.14 16.57 -14.57
N GLN A 18 11.47 16.42 -14.56
CA GLN A 18 12.11 15.16 -14.12
C GLN A 18 11.82 14.84 -12.64
N ASN A 19 11.85 15.84 -11.76
CA ASN A 19 11.51 15.65 -10.35
C ASN A 19 10.03 15.30 -10.16
N PHE A 20 9.12 15.88 -10.93
CA PHE A 20 7.69 15.57 -10.89
C PHE A 20 7.40 14.15 -11.37
N LEU A 21 8.02 13.71 -12.47
CA LEU A 21 7.93 12.33 -12.97
C LEU A 21 8.50 11.31 -11.97
N ALA A 22 9.62 11.64 -11.32
CA ALA A 22 10.19 10.78 -10.28
C ALA A 22 9.27 10.69 -9.04
N LEU A 23 8.66 11.80 -8.61
CA LEU A 23 7.69 11.82 -7.52
C LEU A 23 6.43 11.03 -7.87
N GLN A 24 5.93 11.13 -9.11
CA GLN A 24 4.77 10.36 -9.56
C GLN A 24 5.05 8.85 -9.52
N SER A 25 6.22 8.42 -10.01
CA SER A 25 6.63 7.01 -9.95
C SER A 25 6.82 6.52 -8.51
N GLN A 26 7.34 7.36 -7.61
CA GLN A 26 7.44 7.04 -6.20
C GLN A 26 6.07 6.94 -5.54
N LEU A 27 5.14 7.86 -5.84
CA LEU A 27 3.78 7.83 -5.31
C LEU A 27 3.06 6.55 -5.73
N GLU A 28 3.12 6.18 -7.01
CA GLU A 28 2.58 4.92 -7.52
C GLU A 28 3.20 3.71 -6.81
N GLY A 29 4.52 3.71 -6.61
CA GLY A 29 5.22 2.68 -5.85
C GLY A 29 4.78 2.61 -4.39
N THR A 30 4.52 3.74 -3.74
CA THR A 30 4.00 3.78 -2.36
C THR A 30 2.55 3.33 -2.28
N GLU A 31 1.72 3.70 -3.24
CA GLU A 31 0.31 3.32 -3.30
C GLU A 31 0.16 1.82 -3.48
N ASN A 32 0.95 1.21 -4.37
CA ASN A 32 0.98 -0.24 -4.53
C ASN A 32 1.41 -0.95 -3.23
N ARG A 33 2.43 -0.44 -2.53
CA ARG A 33 2.84 -0.99 -1.23
C ARG A 33 1.75 -0.88 -0.17
N ILE A 34 1.02 0.24 -0.12
CA ILE A 34 -0.11 0.43 0.81
C ILE A 34 -1.24 -0.55 0.47
N ALA A 35 -1.52 -0.76 -0.81
CA ALA A 35 -2.53 -1.72 -1.25
C ALA A 35 -2.17 -3.16 -0.83
N ILE A 36 -0.92 -3.58 -1.04
CA ILE A 36 -0.42 -4.89 -0.61
C ILE A 36 -0.48 -5.04 0.91
N ALA A 37 0.06 -4.06 1.66
CA ALA A 37 0.05 -4.10 3.13
C ALA A 37 -1.38 -4.18 3.70
N ARG A 38 -2.34 -3.49 3.08
CA ARG A 38 -3.76 -3.59 3.43
C ARG A 38 -4.29 -5.01 3.17
N GLN A 39 -4.00 -5.58 2.01
CA GLN A 39 -4.44 -6.93 1.66
C GLN A 39 -3.86 -7.99 2.61
N ASP A 40 -2.58 -7.86 2.94
CA ASP A 40 -1.88 -8.76 3.87
C ASP A 40 -2.51 -8.68 5.26
N TYR A 41 -2.78 -7.47 5.76
CA TYR A 41 -3.45 -7.26 7.04
C TYR A 41 -4.83 -7.92 7.08
N ILE A 42 -5.64 -7.73 6.04
CA ILE A 42 -6.99 -8.30 5.96
C ILE A 42 -6.93 -9.83 5.91
N THR A 43 -5.97 -10.39 5.19
CA THR A 43 -5.75 -11.84 5.08
C THR A 43 -5.33 -12.41 6.44
N ALA A 44 -4.38 -11.77 7.13
CA ALA A 44 -3.96 -12.18 8.47
C ALA A 44 -5.10 -12.15 9.49
N VAL A 45 -5.93 -11.10 9.49
CA VAL A 45 -7.12 -11.01 10.35
C VAL A 45 -8.12 -12.12 10.02
N LYS A 46 -8.34 -12.42 8.75
CA LYS A 46 -9.23 -13.50 8.31
C LYS A 46 -8.72 -14.87 8.78
N ASP A 47 -7.43 -15.14 8.61
CA ASP A 47 -6.83 -16.42 9.02
C ASP A 47 -6.88 -16.58 10.54
N TYR A 48 -6.55 -15.54 11.30
CA TYR A 48 -6.68 -15.50 12.75
C TYR A 48 -8.12 -15.80 13.22
N ASN A 49 -9.09 -15.11 12.61
CA ASN A 49 -10.50 -15.30 12.92
C ASN A 49 -11.00 -16.70 12.52
N THR A 50 -10.48 -17.26 11.43
CA THR A 50 -10.83 -18.60 10.96
C THR A 50 -10.28 -19.66 11.92
N GLU A 51 -9.03 -19.51 12.37
CA GLU A 51 -8.40 -20.42 13.33
C GLU A 51 -9.13 -20.40 14.68
N LEU A 52 -9.51 -19.22 15.18
CA LEU A 52 -10.30 -19.08 16.41
C LEU A 52 -11.67 -19.77 16.34
N ARG A 53 -12.25 -19.89 15.15
CA ARG A 53 -13.61 -20.42 14.94
C ARG A 53 -13.62 -21.88 14.51
N THR A 54 -12.52 -22.40 13.97
CA THR A 54 -12.42 -23.76 13.41
C THR A 54 -11.75 -24.72 14.40
N ILE A 55 -12.02 -26.02 14.31
CA ILE A 55 -11.33 -27.05 15.09
C ILE A 55 -10.03 -27.40 14.36
N PRO A 56 -8.87 -27.50 15.05
CA PRO A 56 -8.67 -27.53 16.50
C PRO A 56 -8.50 -26.17 17.20
N GLY A 57 -8.30 -25.07 16.47
CA GLY A 57 -8.00 -23.75 17.05
C GLY A 57 -9.01 -23.26 18.10
N ARG A 58 -10.31 -23.54 17.95
CA ARG A 58 -11.34 -23.23 18.96
C ARG A 58 -11.11 -23.92 20.31
N TRP A 59 -10.57 -25.14 20.31
CA TRP A 59 -10.24 -25.89 21.52
C TRP A 59 -9.00 -25.31 22.19
N TRP A 60 -8.01 -24.91 21.40
CA TRP A 60 -6.76 -24.36 21.91
C TRP A 60 -6.98 -22.96 22.48
N ARG A 61 -7.82 -22.16 21.83
CA ARG A 61 -8.36 -20.91 22.37
C ARG A 61 -9.03 -21.17 23.73
N ALA A 62 -9.98 -22.09 23.81
CA ALA A 62 -10.70 -22.35 25.07
C ALA A 62 -9.78 -22.84 26.21
N LEU A 63 -8.72 -23.59 25.89
CA LEU A 63 -7.79 -24.16 26.87
C LEU A 63 -6.69 -23.18 27.32
N LEU A 64 -6.09 -22.43 26.38
CA LEU A 64 -4.86 -21.66 26.60
C LEU A 64 -5.08 -20.14 26.51
N TYR A 65 -6.08 -19.68 25.76
CA TYR A 65 -6.31 -18.27 25.45
C TYR A 65 -7.80 -17.90 25.53
N PRO A 66 -8.43 -18.03 26.71
CA PRO A 66 -9.88 -17.83 26.87
C PRO A 66 -10.32 -16.41 26.49
N ASP A 67 -9.47 -15.41 26.73
CA ASP A 67 -9.72 -13.99 26.47
C ASP A 67 -9.44 -13.56 25.01
N ALA A 68 -9.00 -14.47 24.15
CA ALA A 68 -8.69 -14.14 22.76
C ALA A 68 -9.97 -13.90 21.95
N GLU A 69 -10.31 -12.65 21.65
CA GLU A 69 -11.48 -12.28 20.86
C GLU A 69 -11.19 -12.20 19.36
N PRO A 70 -12.18 -12.48 18.49
CA PRO A 70 -12.03 -12.27 17.06
C PRO A 70 -11.71 -10.80 16.76
N MET A 71 -10.72 -10.57 15.91
CA MET A 71 -10.39 -9.23 15.43
C MET A 71 -11.50 -8.69 14.52
N GLN A 72 -11.68 -7.37 14.48
CA GLN A 72 -12.65 -6.76 13.56
C GLN A 72 -12.25 -7.05 12.11
N ASN A 73 -13.18 -7.60 11.33
CA ASN A 73 -12.96 -7.79 9.90
C ASN A 73 -12.99 -6.43 9.22
N PHE A 74 -11.83 -5.97 8.74
CA PHE A 74 -11.77 -4.86 7.82
C PHE A 74 -12.04 -5.41 6.41
N THR A 75 -13.27 -5.30 5.93
CA THR A 75 -13.59 -5.64 4.55
C THR A 75 -13.08 -4.54 3.63
N VAL A 76 -12.35 -4.91 2.58
CA VAL A 76 -12.11 -3.99 1.46
C VAL A 76 -13.47 -3.70 0.85
N ALA A 77 -13.91 -2.45 0.83
CA ALA A 77 -15.07 -2.08 0.01
C ALA A 77 -14.77 -2.53 -1.43
N GLU A 78 -15.63 -3.35 -2.03
CA GLU A 78 -15.40 -4.04 -3.31
C GLU A 78 -14.99 -3.12 -4.48
N GLY A 79 -15.10 -1.79 -4.32
CA GLY A 79 -14.65 -0.78 -5.28
C GLY A 79 -13.14 -0.47 -5.29
N THR A 80 -12.30 -1.03 -4.40
CA THR A 80 -10.84 -0.79 -4.38
C THR A 80 -10.02 -1.97 -4.94
N GLN A 81 -10.69 -2.99 -5.49
CA GLN A 81 -10.04 -4.16 -6.07
C GLN A 81 -9.60 -3.94 -7.53
N ASN A 82 -9.66 -2.71 -8.03
CA ASN A 82 -9.00 -2.33 -9.28
C ASN A 82 -7.59 -1.89 -8.94
N VAL A 83 -6.67 -2.86 -8.87
CA VAL A 83 -5.24 -2.56 -9.06
C VAL A 83 -5.15 -1.86 -10.43
N PRO A 84 -4.68 -0.61 -10.53
CA PRO A 84 -4.53 0.01 -11.83
C PRO A 84 -3.60 -0.85 -12.68
N GLU A 85 -4.11 -1.40 -13.78
CA GLU A 85 -3.29 -2.13 -14.73
C GLU A 85 -2.20 -1.20 -15.25
N VAL A 86 -0.95 -1.54 -14.97
CA VAL A 86 0.23 -0.84 -15.49
C VAL A 86 0.23 -1.00 -17.01
N LYS A 87 -0.29 0.01 -17.72
CA LYS A 87 -0.18 0.10 -19.18
C LYS A 87 1.18 0.71 -19.50
N PHE A 88 2.05 -0.10 -20.09
CA PHE A 88 3.28 0.33 -20.75
C PHE A 88 2.98 1.14 -22.01
#